data_AF-A0A946QC98-F1
#
_entry.id   AF-A0A946QC98-F1
#
_cell.length_a   1.000
_cell.length_b   1.000
_cell.length_c   1.000
_cell.angle_alpha   90.00
_cell.angle_beta   90.00
_cell.angle_gamma   90.00
#
_symmetry.space_group_name_H-M   'P 1'
#
loop_
_entity.id
_entity.type
_entity.pdbx_description
1 polymer ?
#
loop_
_entity_poly.entity_id
_entity_poly.type
_entity_poly.pdbx_seq_one_letter_code
_entity_poly.pdbx_strand_id
1 'polypeptide(L)'
;MASNIRLIARLDIKGPNLIKGIHLEGLRVMGNPNEFAKKYYNDGVDEIIYMDTVASLYGRNNLSDIVKKAVKDVYVPITVGGGLRSIDDVKYLLRCGAEKVAINTAATKDPKLITEVSRKFGSQCMVLSIEAKRNGDDSWEVYTENGRQKTGMDVLEWAKQGESLEAGEILLTSVDNEGTKKGFDYELIKKVSESVSIPVIASGGMGCLNDLSKVVNDSSADAVAMADILHYDRSNIKLIREHCQENNINVRDYEA
;
A
#
# COMPACT_ATOMS: atom_id res chain seq x y z
N MET A 1 -14.49 -16.59 -12.58
CA MET A 1 -13.03 -16.81 -12.57
C MET A 1 -12.49 -16.09 -11.36
N ALA A 2 -11.60 -16.70 -10.58
CA ALA A 2 -10.94 -15.99 -9.48
C ALA A 2 -10.18 -14.79 -10.05
N SER A 3 -10.30 -13.62 -9.41
CA SER A 3 -9.56 -12.42 -9.78
C SER A 3 -8.05 -12.68 -9.69
N ASN A 4 -7.27 -12.01 -10.53
CA ASN A 4 -5.81 -12.12 -10.46
C ASN A 4 -5.31 -11.39 -9.20
N ILE A 5 -4.41 -12.01 -8.46
CA ILE A 5 -3.65 -11.35 -7.40
C ILE A 5 -2.72 -10.32 -8.01
N ARG A 6 -2.75 -9.10 -7.49
CA ARG A 6 -1.88 -8.01 -7.94
C ARG A 6 -0.59 -7.97 -7.13
N LEU A 7 0.53 -7.94 -7.82
CA LEU A 7 1.86 -7.78 -7.24
C LEU A 7 2.24 -6.30 -7.26
N ILE A 8 2.35 -5.69 -6.08
CA ILE A 8 2.53 -4.24 -5.95
C ILE A 8 3.90 -3.93 -5.34
N ALA A 9 4.70 -3.09 -6.00
CA ALA A 9 5.94 -2.57 -5.41
C ALA A 9 5.64 -1.33 -4.57
N ARG A 10 5.92 -1.38 -3.27
CA ARG A 10 5.78 -0.24 -2.35
C ARG A 10 7.13 0.44 -2.17
N LEU A 11 7.17 1.75 -2.43
CA LEU A 11 8.34 2.60 -2.32
C LEU A 11 8.05 3.69 -1.27
N ASP A 12 8.64 3.53 -0.08
CA ASP A 12 8.58 4.53 0.98
C ASP A 12 9.66 5.59 0.73
N ILE A 13 9.28 6.87 0.72
CA ILE A 13 10.13 7.99 0.30
C ILE A 13 10.36 8.96 1.46
N LYS A 14 11.59 9.47 1.57
CA LYS A 14 11.95 10.61 2.41
C LYS A 14 12.86 11.57 1.66
N GLY A 15 12.33 12.76 1.36
CA GLY A 15 13.02 13.71 0.49
C GLY A 15 13.18 13.12 -0.92
N PRO A 16 14.40 13.11 -1.50
CA PRO A 16 14.63 12.51 -2.81
C PRO A 16 14.86 10.99 -2.79
N ASN A 17 14.90 10.37 -1.61
CA ASN A 17 15.44 9.03 -1.44
C ASN A 17 14.34 7.99 -1.22
N LEU A 18 14.48 6.84 -1.87
CA LEU A 18 13.86 5.60 -1.44
C LEU A 18 14.49 5.18 -0.12
N ILE A 19 13.65 4.78 0.83
CA ILE A 19 14.08 4.36 2.16
C ILE A 19 13.47 3.01 2.56
N LYS A 20 14.07 2.36 3.55
CA LYS A 20 13.47 1.23 4.24
C LYS A 20 13.72 1.31 5.75
N GLY A 21 12.70 0.98 6.53
CA GLY A 21 12.72 0.88 7.98
C GLY A 21 12.15 -0.44 8.50
N ILE A 22 12.06 -0.55 9.83
CA ILE A 22 11.36 -1.61 10.57
C ILE A 22 10.34 -0.94 11.47
N HIS A 23 9.11 -1.45 11.52
CA HIS A 23 7.97 -0.83 12.22
C HIS A 23 7.75 0.64 11.81
N LEU A 24 8.02 0.96 10.54
CA LEU A 24 7.97 2.33 10.01
C LEU A 24 8.99 3.31 10.64
N GLU A 25 10.04 2.81 11.29
CA GLU A 25 11.12 3.57 11.93
C GLU A 25 12.52 3.10 11.50
N GLY A 26 13.58 3.76 11.98
CA GLY A 26 14.97 3.32 11.74
C GLY A 26 15.40 3.35 10.27
N LEU A 27 15.10 4.47 9.59
CA LEU A 27 15.16 4.61 8.13
C LEU A 27 16.59 4.53 7.57
N ARG A 28 16.79 3.66 6.57
CA ARG A 28 18.00 3.54 5.75
C ARG A 28 17.70 3.99 4.32
N VAL A 29 18.63 4.72 3.70
CA VAL A 29 18.53 5.11 2.29
C VAL A 29 18.89 3.91 1.41
N MET A 30 18.02 3.62 0.43
CA MET A 30 18.20 2.55 -0.55
C MET A 30 18.71 3.06 -1.90
N GLY A 31 18.29 4.26 -2.31
CA GLY A 31 18.71 4.85 -3.59
C GLY A 31 17.66 5.76 -4.22
N ASN A 32 17.72 5.90 -5.54
CA ASN A 32 16.77 6.70 -6.31
C ASN A 32 15.46 5.93 -6.52
N PRO A 33 14.30 6.46 -6.10
CA PRO A 33 13.05 5.74 -6.20
C PRO A 33 12.58 5.47 -7.64
N ASN A 34 12.95 6.30 -8.61
CA ASN A 34 12.53 6.10 -10.00
C ASN A 34 13.36 5.03 -10.72
N GLU A 35 14.63 4.83 -10.33
CA GLU A 35 15.43 3.72 -10.84
C GLU A 35 14.86 2.38 -10.38
N PHE A 36 14.46 2.30 -9.11
CA PHE A 36 13.81 1.11 -8.54
C PHE A 36 12.45 0.86 -9.19
N ALA A 37 11.62 1.91 -9.35
CA ALA A 37 10.33 1.77 -10.01
C ALA A 37 10.45 1.28 -11.46
N LYS A 38 11.40 1.83 -12.23
CA LYS A 38 11.68 1.38 -13.60
C LYS A 38 12.14 -0.08 -13.64
N LYS A 39 12.99 -0.49 -12.70
CA LYS A 39 13.39 -1.91 -12.55
C LYS A 39 12.17 -2.80 -12.30
N TYR A 40 11.32 -2.46 -11.33
CA TYR A 40 10.13 -3.26 -11.02
C TYR A 40 9.12 -3.31 -12.16
N TYR A 41 8.98 -2.21 -12.89
CA TYR A 41 8.18 -2.18 -14.11
C TYR A 41 8.71 -3.15 -15.16
N ASN A 42 10.02 -3.14 -15.45
CA ASN A 42 10.65 -4.05 -16.40
C ASN A 42 10.58 -5.53 -15.96
N ASP A 43 10.60 -5.78 -14.65
CA ASP A 43 10.40 -7.12 -14.08
C ASP A 43 8.91 -7.54 -14.08
N GLY A 44 8.01 -6.66 -14.54
CA GLY A 44 6.60 -6.95 -14.76
C GLY A 44 5.71 -6.74 -13.54
N VAL A 45 5.97 -5.78 -12.65
CA VAL A 45 5.06 -5.44 -11.53
C VAL A 45 3.66 -5.07 -12.02
N ASP A 46 2.61 -5.26 -11.21
CA ASP A 46 1.23 -4.88 -11.60
C ASP A 46 0.90 -3.43 -11.25
N GLU A 47 1.36 -2.93 -10.10
CA GLU A 47 1.16 -1.55 -9.66
C GLU A 47 2.37 -1.06 -8.83
N ILE A 48 2.51 0.26 -8.66
CA ILE A 48 3.51 0.87 -7.79
C ILE A 48 2.84 1.81 -6.79
N ILE A 49 3.22 1.71 -5.51
CA ILE A 49 2.81 2.65 -4.45
C ILE A 49 4.01 3.52 -4.07
N TYR A 50 3.86 4.84 -4.14
CA TYR A 50 4.79 5.79 -3.53
C TYR A 50 4.19 6.38 -2.25
N MET A 51 4.92 6.31 -1.14
CA MET A 51 4.46 6.82 0.16
C MET A 51 5.42 7.88 0.71
N ASP A 52 4.95 9.11 0.92
CA ASP A 52 5.76 10.15 1.59
C ASP A 52 5.70 9.94 3.11
N THR A 53 6.78 9.42 3.66
CA THR A 53 6.86 9.03 5.08
C THR A 53 7.04 10.21 6.04
N VAL A 54 7.30 11.42 5.54
CA VAL A 54 7.52 12.63 6.35
C VAL A 54 6.47 13.72 6.11
N ALA A 55 5.46 13.44 5.28
CA ALA A 55 4.43 14.42 4.94
C ALA A 55 3.55 14.88 6.12
N SER A 56 3.41 14.03 7.15
CA SER A 56 2.75 14.41 8.41
C SER A 56 3.55 15.49 9.15
N LEU A 57 4.88 15.34 9.21
CA LEU A 57 5.79 16.24 9.91
C LEU A 57 5.88 17.62 9.25
N TYR A 58 5.89 17.68 7.92
CA TYR A 58 6.07 18.93 7.17
C TYR A 58 4.76 19.54 6.67
N GLY A 59 3.62 18.90 6.89
CA GLY A 59 2.33 19.42 6.43
C GLY A 59 2.14 19.41 4.90
N ARG A 60 3.02 18.75 4.13
CA ARG A 60 2.99 18.74 2.66
C ARG A 60 3.53 17.44 2.07
N ASN A 61 3.01 17.04 0.92
CA ASN A 61 3.51 15.92 0.12
C ASN A 61 4.57 16.41 -0.88
N ASN A 62 5.73 15.74 -0.96
CA ASN A 62 6.84 16.15 -1.84
C ASN A 62 7.06 15.19 -3.02
N LEU A 63 6.08 14.35 -3.36
CA LEU A 63 6.25 13.30 -4.38
C LEU A 63 5.97 13.76 -5.81
N SER A 64 5.40 14.97 -6.01
CA SER A 64 4.96 15.39 -7.34
C SER A 64 6.06 15.32 -8.43
N ASP A 65 7.28 15.73 -8.13
CA ASP A 65 8.39 15.66 -9.08
C ASP A 65 8.92 14.23 -9.30
N ILE A 66 8.83 13.37 -8.28
CA ILE A 66 9.18 11.95 -8.38
C ILE A 66 8.19 11.27 -9.32
N VAL A 67 6.88 11.49 -9.10
CA VAL A 67 5.78 10.93 -9.89
C VAL A 67 5.85 11.40 -11.34
N LYS A 68 6.01 12.71 -11.60
CA LYS A 68 6.15 13.25 -12.98
C LYS A 68 7.32 12.66 -13.76
N LYS A 69 8.37 12.23 -13.07
CA LYS A 69 9.52 11.55 -13.68
C LYS A 69 9.23 10.07 -13.89
N ALA A 70 8.61 9.40 -12.92
CA ALA A 70 8.28 7.97 -12.99
C ALA A 70 7.38 7.66 -14.20
N VAL A 71 6.35 8.46 -14.43
CA VAL A 71 5.34 8.25 -15.49
C VAL A 71 5.89 8.38 -16.92
N LYS A 72 7.17 8.77 -17.09
CA LYS A 72 7.86 8.77 -18.39
C LYS A 72 8.42 7.40 -18.76
N ASP A 73 8.64 6.54 -17.77
CA ASP A 73 9.31 5.25 -17.92
C ASP A 73 8.47 4.08 -17.38
N VAL A 74 7.44 4.36 -16.58
CA VAL A 74 6.61 3.37 -15.88
C VAL A 74 5.16 3.57 -16.28
N TYR A 75 4.53 2.51 -16.81
CA TYR A 75 3.18 2.55 -17.39
C TYR A 75 2.19 1.62 -16.70
N VAL A 76 2.51 1.20 -15.48
CA VAL A 76 1.57 0.51 -14.58
C VAL A 76 0.91 1.52 -13.65
N PRO A 77 -0.25 1.19 -13.06
CA PRO A 77 -0.90 2.07 -12.11
C PRO A 77 -0.01 2.55 -10.98
N ILE A 78 -0.08 3.85 -10.70
CA ILE A 78 0.67 4.49 -9.61
C ILE A 78 -0.30 5.01 -8.56
N THR A 79 -0.16 4.49 -7.35
CA THR A 79 -0.81 5.01 -6.15
C THR A 79 0.14 5.93 -5.40
N VAL A 80 -0.33 7.10 -4.98
CA VAL A 80 0.48 8.05 -4.19
C VAL A 80 -0.17 8.34 -2.85
N GLY A 81 0.59 8.21 -1.77
CA GLY A 81 0.13 8.49 -0.42
C GLY A 81 1.07 9.41 0.37
N GLY A 82 0.59 9.81 1.54
CA GLY A 82 1.31 10.65 2.50
C GLY A 82 0.87 12.11 2.46
N GLY A 83 0.25 12.60 3.53
CA GLY A 83 -0.06 14.03 3.73
C GLY A 83 -1.05 14.67 2.74
N LEU A 84 -1.94 13.87 2.16
CA LEU A 84 -3.09 14.37 1.37
C LEU A 84 -4.20 14.77 2.33
N ARG A 85 -4.61 16.04 2.31
CA ARG A 85 -5.54 16.62 3.29
C ARG A 85 -6.76 17.28 2.64
N SER A 86 -6.76 17.40 1.32
CA SER A 86 -7.79 18.09 0.58
C SER A 86 -7.98 17.50 -0.81
N ILE A 87 -9.11 17.85 -1.41
CA ILE A 87 -9.44 17.55 -2.79
C ILE A 87 -8.45 18.17 -3.78
N ASP A 88 -7.86 19.32 -3.45
CA ASP A 88 -6.89 19.98 -4.31
C ASP A 88 -5.53 19.26 -4.29
N ASP A 89 -5.12 18.70 -3.15
CA ASP A 89 -3.93 17.83 -3.07
C ASP A 89 -4.08 16.62 -3.99
N VAL A 90 -5.24 15.96 -3.92
CA VAL A 90 -5.58 14.80 -4.75
C VAL A 90 -5.56 15.19 -6.23
N LYS A 91 -6.29 16.26 -6.60
CA LYS A 91 -6.33 16.78 -7.97
C LYS A 91 -4.94 17.08 -8.50
N TYR A 92 -4.07 17.65 -7.68
CA TYR A 92 -2.71 17.99 -8.07
C TYR A 92 -1.87 16.74 -8.36
N LEU A 93 -1.94 15.71 -7.51
CA LEU A 93 -1.20 14.46 -7.75
C LEU A 93 -1.71 13.66 -8.94
N LEU A 94 -3.03 13.62 -9.15
CA LEU A 94 -3.60 12.99 -10.35
C LEU A 94 -3.09 13.67 -11.63
N ARG A 95 -3.00 15.01 -11.62
CA ARG A 95 -2.38 15.77 -12.74
C ARG A 95 -0.89 15.52 -12.92
N CYS A 96 -0.20 15.05 -11.88
CA CYS A 96 1.21 14.66 -11.97
C CYS A 96 1.39 13.26 -12.58
N GLY A 97 0.30 12.49 -12.72
CA GLY A 97 0.27 11.15 -13.29
C GLY A 97 0.04 10.03 -12.27
N ALA A 98 -0.35 10.34 -11.04
CA ALA A 98 -0.93 9.33 -10.15
C ALA A 98 -2.30 8.89 -10.70
N GLU A 99 -2.64 7.62 -10.54
CA GLU A 99 -3.97 7.09 -10.88
C GLU A 99 -4.84 6.90 -9.65
N LYS A 100 -4.22 6.59 -8.51
CA LYS A 100 -4.89 6.43 -7.22
C LYS A 100 -4.19 7.26 -6.15
N VAL A 101 -4.92 7.57 -5.09
CA VAL A 101 -4.39 8.23 -3.88
C VAL A 101 -4.68 7.41 -2.64
N ALA A 102 -3.68 7.28 -1.77
CA ALA A 102 -3.80 6.59 -0.48
C ALA A 102 -3.88 7.60 0.66
N ILE A 103 -5.02 7.65 1.35
CA ILE A 103 -5.27 8.60 2.45
C ILE A 103 -5.46 7.82 3.76
N ASN A 104 -4.67 8.17 4.77
CA ASN A 104 -4.78 7.65 6.14
C ASN A 104 -5.19 8.78 7.10
N THR A 105 -4.22 9.56 7.59
CA THR A 105 -4.42 10.50 8.71
C THR A 105 -5.47 11.59 8.47
N ALA A 106 -5.66 12.05 7.24
CA ALA A 106 -6.72 13.03 6.97
C ALA A 106 -8.11 12.38 6.96
N ALA A 107 -8.22 11.14 6.48
CA ALA A 107 -9.47 10.40 6.45
C ALA A 107 -9.94 10.01 7.86
N THR A 108 -9.03 9.68 8.77
CA THR A 108 -9.40 9.40 10.18
C THR A 108 -9.83 10.67 10.93
N LYS A 109 -9.27 11.84 10.58
CA LYS A 109 -9.65 13.14 11.18
C LYS A 109 -10.95 13.71 10.60
N ASP A 110 -11.15 13.54 9.29
CA ASP A 110 -12.38 13.92 8.60
C ASP A 110 -12.79 12.84 7.59
N PRO A 111 -13.61 11.86 8.01
CA PRO A 111 -14.03 10.76 7.15
C PRO A 111 -14.76 11.20 5.88
N LYS A 112 -15.38 12.40 5.87
CA LYS A 112 -16.08 12.91 4.68
C LYS A 112 -15.16 13.10 3.49
N LEU A 113 -13.87 13.31 3.71
CA LEU A 113 -12.87 13.44 2.65
C LEU A 113 -12.85 12.21 1.73
N ILE A 114 -13.11 11.00 2.25
CA ILE A 114 -13.19 9.77 1.44
C ILE A 114 -14.30 9.94 0.39
N THR A 115 -15.52 10.27 0.83
CA THR A 115 -16.66 10.47 -0.07
C THR A 115 -16.46 11.64 -1.02
N GLU A 116 -15.86 12.74 -0.57
CA GLU A 116 -15.57 13.89 -1.45
C GLU A 116 -14.59 13.52 -2.58
N VAL A 117 -13.55 12.73 -2.27
CA VAL A 117 -12.58 12.24 -3.27
C VAL A 117 -13.27 11.26 -4.22
N SER A 118 -13.97 10.27 -3.68
CA SER A 118 -14.64 9.22 -4.46
C SER A 118 -15.72 9.79 -5.38
N ARG A 119 -16.53 10.75 -4.94
CA ARG A 119 -17.54 11.39 -5.79
C ARG A 119 -16.94 12.23 -6.92
N LYS A 120 -15.76 12.81 -6.71
CA LYS A 120 -15.14 13.71 -7.68
C LYS A 120 -14.26 12.97 -8.70
N PHE A 121 -13.58 11.92 -8.28
CA PHE A 121 -12.59 11.21 -9.11
C PHE A 121 -12.92 9.72 -9.34
N GLY A 122 -13.99 9.22 -8.72
CA GLY A 122 -14.40 7.81 -8.71
C GLY A 122 -13.79 7.03 -7.56
N SER A 123 -14.53 6.05 -7.01
CA SER A 123 -14.08 5.21 -5.90
C SER A 123 -12.76 4.50 -6.19
N GLN A 124 -12.54 4.07 -7.44
CA GLN A 124 -11.30 3.40 -7.86
C GLN A 124 -10.02 4.25 -7.66
N CYS A 125 -10.18 5.58 -7.55
CA CYS A 125 -9.09 6.50 -7.25
C CYS A 125 -8.77 6.57 -5.74
N MET A 126 -9.72 6.22 -4.88
CA MET A 126 -9.65 6.45 -3.43
C MET A 126 -9.26 5.18 -2.68
N VAL A 127 -7.99 5.08 -2.30
CA VAL A 127 -7.45 4.01 -1.45
C VAL A 127 -7.45 4.45 0.00
N LEU A 128 -8.22 3.76 0.85
CA LEU A 128 -8.16 3.98 2.29
C LEU A 128 -6.93 3.27 2.85
N SER A 129 -5.95 4.03 3.33
CA SER A 129 -4.76 3.47 3.96
C SER A 129 -5.01 3.32 5.46
N ILE A 130 -4.89 2.09 5.96
CA ILE A 130 -5.06 1.74 7.37
C ILE A 130 -3.74 1.20 7.89
N GLU A 131 -3.14 1.92 8.83
CA GLU A 131 -2.03 1.43 9.64
C GLU A 131 -2.62 0.82 10.91
N ALA A 132 -2.37 -0.47 11.14
CA ALA A 132 -2.96 -1.22 12.23
C ALA A 132 -1.89 -1.71 13.22
N LYS A 133 -2.18 -1.65 14.51
CA LYS A 133 -1.44 -2.37 15.55
C LYS A 133 -2.38 -3.18 16.41
N ARG A 134 -1.90 -4.34 16.87
CA ARG A 134 -2.64 -5.22 17.77
C ARG A 134 -2.95 -4.49 19.09
N ASN A 135 -4.20 -4.59 19.54
CA ASN A 135 -4.70 -3.92 20.75
C ASN A 135 -5.43 -4.90 21.70
N GLY A 136 -4.88 -6.10 21.83
CA GLY A 136 -5.45 -7.19 22.61
C GLY A 136 -5.55 -8.47 21.79
N ASP A 137 -6.31 -9.42 22.34
CA ASP A 137 -6.67 -10.63 21.62
C ASP A 137 -7.69 -10.26 20.53
N ASP A 138 -7.43 -10.69 19.31
CA ASP A 138 -8.37 -10.57 18.20
C ASP A 138 -8.80 -9.14 17.81
N SER A 139 -8.07 -8.11 18.27
CA SER A 139 -8.39 -6.70 18.04
C SER A 139 -7.18 -5.89 17.57
N TRP A 140 -7.45 -4.86 16.75
CA TRP A 140 -6.44 -3.94 16.25
C TRP A 140 -6.97 -2.51 16.30
N GLU A 141 -6.09 -1.60 16.67
CA GLU A 141 -6.36 -0.18 16.71
C GLU A 141 -5.78 0.50 15.46
N VAL A 142 -6.49 1.49 14.91
CA VAL A 142 -6.04 2.30 13.78
C VAL A 142 -5.00 3.33 14.26
N TYR A 143 -3.91 3.45 13.52
CA TYR A 143 -2.83 4.39 13.76
C TYR A 143 -2.70 5.41 12.64
N THR A 144 -2.14 6.56 13.01
CA THR A 144 -1.84 7.67 12.11
C THR A 144 -0.42 8.15 12.30
N GLU A 145 -0.01 9.10 11.46
CA GLU A 145 1.34 9.67 11.48
C GLU A 145 2.45 8.62 11.34
N ASN A 146 2.25 7.68 10.41
CA ASN A 146 3.20 6.63 10.07
C ASN A 146 3.46 5.69 11.27
N GLY A 147 2.38 5.18 11.86
CA GLY A 147 2.35 4.16 12.91
C GLY A 147 2.57 4.66 14.33
N ARG A 148 2.53 5.99 14.55
CA ARG A 148 2.94 6.63 15.82
C ARG A 148 1.77 7.04 16.71
N GLN A 149 0.70 7.58 16.12
CA GLN A 149 -0.40 8.14 16.89
C GLN A 149 -1.59 7.20 16.88
N LYS A 150 -2.00 6.80 18.09
CA LYS A 150 -3.22 6.06 18.37
C LYS A 150 -4.45 6.91 18.04
N THR A 151 -5.50 6.28 17.54
CA THR A 151 -6.78 6.96 17.27
C THR A 151 -7.90 6.55 18.21
N GLY A 152 -7.77 5.42 18.90
CA GLY A 152 -8.86 4.77 19.63
C GLY A 152 -9.89 4.07 18.74
N MET A 153 -9.72 4.06 17.41
CA MET A 153 -10.66 3.43 16.48
C MET A 153 -10.30 1.95 16.25
N ASP A 154 -11.32 1.10 16.18
CA ASP A 154 -11.16 -0.29 15.76
C ASP A 154 -10.95 -0.40 14.25
N VAL A 155 -10.04 -1.29 13.82
CA VAL A 155 -9.69 -1.46 12.41
C VAL A 155 -10.83 -2.04 11.58
N LEU A 156 -11.62 -2.97 12.11
CA LEU A 156 -12.71 -3.61 11.38
C LEU A 156 -13.88 -2.64 11.21
N GLU A 157 -14.23 -1.90 12.26
CA GLU A 157 -15.23 -0.84 12.18
C GLU A 157 -14.81 0.24 11.18
N TRP A 158 -13.54 0.65 11.21
CA TRP A 158 -13.03 1.68 10.30
C TRP A 158 -12.98 1.21 8.83
N ALA A 159 -12.62 -0.05 8.57
CA ALA A 159 -12.64 -0.62 7.22
C ALA A 159 -14.05 -0.61 6.63
N LYS A 160 -15.05 -1.09 7.39
CA LYS A 160 -16.47 -1.06 6.98
C LYS A 160 -16.99 0.36 6.77
N GLN A 161 -16.63 1.28 7.66
CA GLN A 161 -17.00 2.68 7.51
C GLN A 161 -16.36 3.28 6.25
N GLY A 162 -15.08 3.01 5.99
CA GLY A 162 -14.38 3.43 4.79
C GLY A 162 -15.06 3.00 3.49
N GLU A 163 -15.46 1.72 3.42
CA GLU A 163 -16.24 1.19 2.30
C GLU A 163 -17.60 1.91 2.18
N SER A 164 -18.32 2.12 3.29
CA SER A 164 -19.61 2.83 3.29
C SER A 164 -19.48 4.29 2.83
N LEU A 165 -18.29 4.87 2.96
CA LEU A 165 -17.92 6.22 2.50
C LEU A 165 -17.40 6.23 1.06
N GLU A 166 -17.52 5.11 0.34
CA GLU A 166 -17.17 4.93 -1.07
C GLU A 166 -15.66 4.84 -1.36
N ALA A 167 -14.82 4.44 -0.40
CA ALA A 167 -13.45 4.02 -0.71
C ALA A 167 -13.48 2.83 -1.70
N GLY A 168 -12.61 2.83 -2.71
CA GLY A 168 -12.59 1.76 -3.72
C GLY A 168 -11.65 0.61 -3.41
N GLU A 169 -10.74 0.79 -2.46
CA GLU A 169 -9.71 -0.19 -2.11
C GLU A 169 -9.12 0.13 -0.73
N ILE A 170 -8.66 -0.88 0.01
CA ILE A 170 -7.97 -0.72 1.30
C ILE A 170 -6.50 -1.09 1.16
N LEU A 171 -5.59 -0.20 1.59
CA LEU A 171 -4.19 -0.52 1.82
C LEU A 171 -3.98 -0.80 3.32
N LEU A 172 -3.90 -2.08 3.68
CA LEU A 172 -3.82 -2.53 5.06
C LEU A 172 -2.37 -2.84 5.45
N THR A 173 -1.79 -2.03 6.33
CA THR A 173 -0.41 -2.20 6.82
C THR A 173 -0.42 -2.61 8.28
N SER A 174 0.05 -3.83 8.59
CA SER A 174 0.39 -4.20 9.97
C SER A 174 1.69 -3.52 10.38
N VAL A 175 1.62 -2.56 11.30
CA VAL A 175 2.81 -1.86 11.82
C VAL A 175 3.67 -2.82 12.65
N ASP A 176 3.05 -3.79 13.32
CA ASP A 176 3.75 -4.80 14.13
C ASP A 176 4.59 -5.76 13.25
N ASN A 177 4.18 -5.99 12.01
CA ASN A 177 4.91 -6.88 11.09
C ASN A 177 5.80 -6.11 10.10
N GLU A 178 5.58 -4.81 9.92
CA GLU A 178 6.31 -4.00 8.93
C GLU A 178 7.84 -4.12 9.08
N GLY A 179 8.51 -4.51 7.99
CA GLY A 179 9.97 -4.61 7.94
C GLY A 179 10.59 -5.74 8.75
N THR A 180 9.79 -6.54 9.46
CA THR A 180 10.28 -7.61 10.36
C THR A 180 10.69 -8.88 9.63
N LYS A 181 10.16 -9.12 8.43
CA LYS A 181 10.34 -10.36 7.63
C LYS A 181 9.80 -11.63 8.31
N LYS A 182 8.86 -11.48 9.25
CA LYS A 182 8.29 -12.59 10.02
C LYS A 182 6.97 -13.13 9.45
N GLY A 183 6.62 -12.73 8.22
CA GLY A 183 5.32 -12.95 7.62
C GLY A 183 4.34 -11.81 7.91
N PHE A 184 3.23 -11.79 7.19
CA PHE A 184 2.16 -10.81 7.37
C PHE A 184 1.38 -11.04 8.67
N ASP A 185 0.56 -10.06 9.08
CA ASP A 185 -0.50 -10.31 10.05
C ASP A 185 -1.70 -10.96 9.34
N TYR A 186 -1.63 -12.29 9.18
CA TYR A 186 -2.62 -13.08 8.46
C TYR A 186 -4.03 -12.96 9.05
N GLU A 187 -4.12 -12.90 10.38
CA GLU A 187 -5.39 -12.82 11.09
C GLU A 187 -6.08 -11.47 10.85
N LEU A 188 -5.31 -10.38 10.95
CA LEU A 188 -5.77 -9.04 10.64
C LEU A 188 -6.30 -8.96 9.21
N ILE A 189 -5.51 -9.43 8.24
CA ILE A 189 -5.84 -9.34 6.81
C ILE A 189 -7.10 -10.15 6.54
N LYS A 190 -7.18 -11.38 7.06
CA LYS A 190 -8.36 -12.23 6.92
C LYS A 190 -9.61 -11.54 7.44
N LYS A 191 -9.58 -11.03 8.68
CA LYS A 191 -10.74 -10.38 9.31
C LYS A 191 -11.18 -9.12 8.55
N VAL A 192 -10.25 -8.32 8.04
CA VAL A 192 -10.59 -7.15 7.22
C VAL A 192 -11.18 -7.59 5.88
N SER A 193 -10.52 -8.49 5.16
CA SER A 193 -10.98 -8.99 3.84
C SER A 193 -12.37 -9.64 3.92
N GLU A 194 -12.68 -10.37 5.00
CA GLU A 194 -14.01 -10.96 5.21
C GLU A 194 -15.09 -9.92 5.60
N SER A 195 -14.67 -8.72 6.01
CA SER A 195 -15.55 -7.68 6.55
C SER A 195 -15.99 -6.62 5.54
N VAL A 196 -15.34 -6.55 4.38
CA VAL A 196 -15.61 -5.60 3.30
C VAL A 196 -15.73 -6.33 1.96
N SER A 197 -16.32 -5.69 0.96
CA SER A 197 -16.46 -6.19 -0.41
C SER A 197 -15.50 -5.56 -1.42
N ILE A 198 -14.82 -4.46 -1.04
CA ILE A 198 -13.78 -3.82 -1.83
C ILE A 198 -12.41 -4.52 -1.68
N PRO A 199 -11.52 -4.42 -2.68
CA PRO A 199 -10.22 -5.07 -2.64
C PRO A 199 -9.34 -4.67 -1.43
N VAL A 200 -8.62 -5.64 -0.87
CA VAL A 200 -7.67 -5.42 0.23
C VAL A 200 -6.24 -5.73 -0.22
N ILE A 201 -5.37 -4.73 -0.12
CA ILE A 201 -3.92 -4.84 -0.32
C ILE A 201 -3.24 -5.19 1.01
N ALA A 202 -2.67 -6.38 1.09
CA ALA A 202 -1.85 -6.80 2.23
C ALA A 202 -0.48 -6.12 2.22
N SER A 203 -0.09 -5.49 3.34
CA SER A 203 1.21 -4.84 3.48
C SER A 203 1.85 -5.06 4.85
N GLY A 204 3.18 -5.22 4.85
CA GLY A 204 4.00 -5.34 6.05
C GLY A 204 4.21 -6.79 6.51
N GLY A 205 5.45 -7.28 6.38
CA GLY A 205 5.88 -8.53 7.00
C GLY A 205 6.50 -9.59 6.10
N MET A 206 6.31 -9.50 4.77
CA MET A 206 6.86 -10.48 3.82
C MET A 206 8.37 -10.67 3.99
N GLY A 207 8.79 -11.89 4.33
CA GLY A 207 10.19 -12.30 4.46
C GLY A 207 10.63 -13.26 3.37
N CYS A 208 9.70 -14.07 2.86
CA CYS A 208 9.92 -15.08 1.83
C CYS A 208 8.69 -15.23 0.91
N LEU A 209 8.83 -16.01 -0.16
CA LEU A 209 7.75 -16.24 -1.14
C LEU A 209 6.56 -17.02 -0.54
N ASN A 210 6.81 -17.90 0.43
CA ASN A 210 5.72 -18.61 1.13
C ASN A 210 4.79 -17.68 1.91
N ASP A 211 5.28 -16.51 2.37
CA ASP A 211 4.41 -15.53 3.02
C ASP A 211 3.37 -14.97 2.06
N LEU A 212 3.71 -14.85 0.77
CA LEU A 212 2.75 -14.46 -0.28
C LEU A 212 1.70 -15.54 -0.48
N SER A 213 2.10 -16.81 -0.64
CA SER A 213 1.13 -17.89 -0.79
C SER A 213 0.18 -17.97 0.39
N LYS A 214 0.73 -17.80 1.60
CA LYS A 214 -0.04 -17.85 2.82
C LYS A 214 -1.03 -16.68 2.93
N VAL A 215 -0.62 -15.45 2.63
CA VAL A 215 -1.53 -14.29 2.74
C VAL A 215 -2.64 -14.33 1.69
N VAL A 216 -2.36 -14.85 0.50
CA VAL A 216 -3.37 -15.05 -0.54
C VAL A 216 -4.35 -16.16 -0.16
N ASN A 217 -3.85 -17.35 0.16
CA ASN A 217 -4.69 -18.53 0.34
C ASN A 217 -5.42 -18.54 1.69
N ASP A 218 -4.77 -18.10 2.77
CA ASP A 218 -5.33 -18.22 4.13
C ASP A 218 -6.08 -16.95 4.55
N SER A 219 -5.80 -15.81 3.92
CA SER A 219 -6.31 -14.48 4.33
C SER A 219 -7.10 -13.73 3.26
N SER A 220 -7.25 -14.30 2.05
CA SER A 220 -8.05 -13.71 0.96
C SER A 220 -7.65 -12.26 0.61
N ALA A 221 -6.35 -11.96 0.56
CA ALA A 221 -5.87 -10.68 0.07
C ALA A 221 -5.99 -10.61 -1.47
N ASP A 222 -6.45 -9.49 -2.03
CA ASP A 222 -6.56 -9.27 -3.48
C ASP A 222 -5.25 -8.79 -4.11
N ALA A 223 -4.36 -8.27 -3.28
CA ALA A 223 -3.07 -7.74 -3.70
C ALA A 223 -2.04 -7.83 -2.58
N VAL A 224 -0.76 -7.87 -2.96
CA VAL A 224 0.36 -7.96 -2.02
C VAL A 224 1.34 -6.82 -2.30
N ALA A 225 1.46 -5.91 -1.34
CA ALA A 225 2.41 -4.79 -1.40
C ALA A 225 3.75 -5.17 -0.77
N MET A 226 4.80 -5.12 -1.59
CA MET A 226 6.14 -5.64 -1.30
C MET A 226 7.17 -4.51 -1.37
N ALA A 227 8.04 -4.41 -0.37
CA ALA A 227 9.12 -3.43 -0.32
C ALA A 227 10.46 -4.10 -0.01
N ASP A 228 10.62 -4.58 1.22
CA ASP A 228 11.87 -5.13 1.73
C ASP A 228 12.50 -6.24 0.85
N ILE A 229 11.70 -7.23 0.44
CA ILE A 229 12.17 -8.35 -0.37
C ILE A 229 12.70 -7.91 -1.75
N LEU A 230 12.13 -6.84 -2.30
CA LEU A 230 12.48 -6.27 -3.59
C LEU A 230 13.65 -5.29 -3.50
N HIS A 231 13.67 -4.42 -2.48
CA HIS A 231 14.68 -3.35 -2.37
C HIS A 231 16.06 -3.89 -2.00
N TYR A 232 16.10 -5.03 -1.32
CA TYR A 232 17.33 -5.72 -0.93
C TYR A 232 17.69 -6.90 -1.85
N ASP A 233 17.06 -7.01 -3.02
CA ASP A 233 17.33 -8.05 -4.01
C ASP A 233 17.28 -9.49 -3.45
N ARG A 234 16.41 -9.73 -2.45
CA ARG A 234 16.15 -11.08 -1.93
C ARG A 234 15.27 -11.90 -2.86
N SER A 235 14.45 -11.22 -3.63
CA SER A 235 13.70 -11.76 -4.77
C SER A 235 13.43 -10.62 -5.76
N ASN A 236 12.82 -10.95 -6.90
CA ASN A 236 12.36 -9.99 -7.89
C ASN A 236 10.94 -10.38 -8.36
N ILE A 237 10.28 -9.50 -9.10
CA ILE A 237 8.88 -9.72 -9.51
C ILE A 237 8.74 -10.99 -10.37
N LYS A 238 9.71 -11.28 -11.23
CA LYS A 238 9.71 -12.48 -12.07
C LYS A 238 9.67 -13.76 -11.22
N LEU A 239 10.59 -13.90 -10.25
CA LEU A 239 10.64 -15.04 -9.33
C LEU A 239 9.36 -15.14 -8.48
N ILE A 240 8.78 -14.01 -8.09
CA ILE A 240 7.51 -13.98 -7.37
C ILE A 240 6.36 -14.50 -8.24
N ARG A 241 6.31 -14.12 -9.52
CA ARG A 241 5.29 -14.63 -10.47
C ARG A 241 5.45 -16.13 -10.72
N GLU A 242 6.68 -16.60 -10.94
CA GLU A 242 6.99 -18.02 -11.10
C GLU A 242 6.49 -18.82 -9.88
N HIS A 243 6.79 -18.34 -8.66
CA HIS A 243 6.28 -18.94 -7.43
C HIS A 243 4.75 -18.93 -7.34
N CYS A 244 4.07 -17.87 -7.78
CA CYS A 244 2.61 -17.83 -7.84
C CYS A 244 2.06 -18.91 -8.77
N GLN A 245 2.63 -19.04 -9.98
CA GLN A 245 2.24 -20.05 -10.96
C GLN A 245 2.43 -21.47 -10.42
N GLU A 246 3.58 -21.76 -9.80
CA GLU A 246 3.88 -23.06 -9.18
C GLU A 246 2.92 -23.42 -8.03
N ASN A 247 2.38 -22.41 -7.35
CA ASN A 247 1.43 -22.57 -6.24
C ASN A 247 -0.03 -22.38 -6.64
N ASN A 248 -0.35 -22.37 -7.95
CA ASN A 248 -1.70 -22.19 -8.49
C ASN A 248 -2.38 -20.88 -8.05
N ILE A 249 -1.59 -19.84 -7.80
CA ILE A 249 -2.08 -18.49 -7.50
C ILE A 249 -2.18 -17.73 -8.82
N ASN A 250 -3.40 -17.34 -9.17
CA ASN A 250 -3.68 -16.64 -10.41
C ASN A 250 -3.08 -15.22 -10.36
N VAL A 251 -2.17 -14.91 -11.26
CA VAL A 251 -1.54 -13.59 -11.42
C VAL A 251 -1.61 -13.19 -12.88
N ARG A 252 -1.46 -11.90 -13.18
CA ARG A 252 -1.39 -11.43 -14.58
C ARG A 252 -0.22 -12.11 -15.32
N ASP A 253 -0.50 -12.63 -16.50
CA ASP A 253 0.53 -13.11 -17.41
C ASP A 253 1.43 -11.94 -17.86
N TYR A 254 2.74 -12.15 -17.79
CA TYR A 254 3.73 -11.17 -18.21
C TYR A 254 4.77 -11.87 -19.08
N GLU A 255 4.75 -11.54 -20.37
CA GLU A 255 5.83 -11.88 -21.30
C GLU A 255 6.79 -10.68 -21.34
N ALA A 256 8.05 -10.94 -21.00
CA ALA A 256 9.12 -9.95 -20.92
C ALA A 256 9.65 -9.53 -22.29
#